data_AF-A0AAV3UV68-F1
#
_entry.id   AF-A0AAV3UV68-F1
#
_cell.length_a   1.000
_cell.length_b   1.000
_cell.length_c   1.000
_cell.angle_alpha   90.00
_cell.angle_beta   90.00
_cell.angle_gamma   90.00
#
_symmetry.space_group_name_H-M   'P 1'
#
loop_
_entity.id
_entity.type
_entity.pdbx_description
1 polymer ?
#
loop_
_entity_poly.entity_id
_entity_poly.type
_entity_poly.pdbx_seq_one_letter_code
_entity_poly.pdbx_strand_id
1 'polypeptide(L)'
;MLTVAKSVLSDHWRVEKKHQVDQELNESQAHHTDIEFEYLNSEKVRIIAQLLEGMPPLRRKVFEMRRIEGKSREEIAQELDLSVEAVKKHINRAMVEVTLCAEKHGWEF
;
A
#
# COMPACT_ATOMS: atom_id res chain seq x y z
N MET A 1 9.87 -1.60 12.40
CA MET A 1 10.26 -1.49 10.97
C MET A 1 8.98 -1.62 10.14
N LEU A 2 8.62 -0.59 9.36
CA LEU A 2 7.32 -0.48 8.65
C LEU A 2 7.51 0.12 7.24
N THR A 3 8.76 0.15 6.79
CA THR A 3 9.26 0.98 5.68
C THR A 3 8.98 0.33 4.33
N VAL A 4 9.11 -1.00 4.23
CA VAL A 4 8.91 -1.76 2.99
C VAL A 4 7.45 -1.66 2.51
N ALA A 5 6.48 -1.84 3.41
CA ALA A 5 5.07 -1.67 3.06
C ALA A 5 4.73 -0.21 2.69
N LYS A 6 5.50 0.78 3.13
CA LYS A 6 5.25 2.19 2.77
C LYS A 6 5.79 2.48 1.37
N SER A 7 7.02 2.06 1.08
CA SER A 7 7.63 2.28 -0.23
C SER A 7 6.86 1.56 -1.32
N VAL A 8 6.51 0.29 -1.14
CA VAL A 8 5.79 -0.50 -2.17
C VAL A 8 4.41 0.08 -2.49
N LEU A 9 3.62 0.44 -1.46
CA LEU A 9 2.30 1.06 -1.66
C LEU A 9 2.41 2.49 -2.22
N SER A 10 3.36 3.30 -1.75
CA SER A 10 3.54 4.65 -2.25
C SER A 10 4.12 4.69 -3.67
N ASP A 11 4.97 3.74 -4.05
CA ASP A 11 5.61 3.69 -5.35
C ASP A 11 4.59 3.34 -6.45
N HIS A 12 3.76 2.32 -6.25
CA HIS A 12 2.74 1.96 -7.25
C HIS A 12 1.68 3.05 -7.47
N TRP A 13 1.22 3.72 -6.40
CA TRP A 13 0.26 4.83 -6.53
C TRP A 13 0.90 6.12 -7.07
N ARG A 14 2.22 6.28 -6.92
CA ARG A 14 2.97 7.34 -7.58
C ARG A 14 3.20 7.01 -9.06
N VAL A 15 3.49 5.76 -9.40
CA VAL A 15 3.65 5.27 -10.77
C VAL A 15 2.35 5.47 -11.57
N GLU A 16 1.18 5.22 -10.98
CA GLU A 16 -0.13 5.46 -11.63
C GLU A 16 -0.39 6.95 -11.97
N LYS A 17 0.19 7.89 -11.19
CA LYS A 17 0.18 9.34 -11.49
C LYS A 17 1.39 9.80 -12.32
N LYS A 18 2.51 9.06 -12.31
CA LYS A 18 3.79 9.46 -12.93
C LYS A 18 4.05 8.80 -14.28
N HIS A 19 3.22 7.83 -14.70
CA HIS A 19 3.28 7.22 -16.03
C HIS A 19 2.98 8.19 -17.20
N GLN A 20 2.77 9.48 -16.92
CA GLN A 20 2.77 10.54 -17.92
C GLN A 20 4.12 11.24 -18.15
N VAL A 21 5.18 11.03 -17.33
CA VAL A 21 6.32 11.98 -17.36
C VAL A 21 7.73 11.44 -17.63
N ASP A 22 8.19 10.26 -17.20
CA ASP A 22 9.64 9.97 -17.37
C ASP A 22 9.93 8.53 -17.81
N GLN A 23 10.04 8.37 -19.12
CA GLN A 23 10.70 7.24 -19.77
C GLN A 23 12.03 7.78 -20.30
N GLU A 24 13.17 7.45 -19.67
CA GLU A 24 14.47 7.31 -20.36
C GLU A 24 15.66 6.92 -19.44
N LEU A 25 16.41 5.90 -19.90
CA LEU A 25 17.86 5.64 -19.74
C LEU A 25 18.38 4.94 -18.46
N ASN A 26 18.64 3.61 -18.53
CA ASN A 26 19.99 3.01 -18.39
C ASN A 26 19.94 1.46 -18.51
N GLU A 27 20.08 0.96 -19.73
CA GLU A 27 19.90 -0.45 -20.11
C GLU A 27 21.20 -1.26 -20.04
N SER A 28 21.22 -2.37 -19.28
CA SER A 28 21.74 -3.70 -19.74
C SER A 28 22.18 -4.66 -18.62
N GLN A 29 22.44 -4.22 -17.39
CA GLN A 29 22.69 -5.11 -16.24
C GLN A 29 21.77 -4.87 -15.04
N ALA A 30 21.23 -3.65 -14.90
CA ALA A 30 20.16 -3.35 -13.94
C ALA A 30 18.85 -4.07 -14.30
N HIS A 31 18.54 -4.22 -15.59
CA HIS A 31 17.24 -4.71 -16.08
C HIS A 31 16.84 -6.12 -15.62
N HIS A 32 17.76 -7.06 -15.36
CA HIS A 32 17.33 -8.40 -14.94
C HIS A 32 16.88 -8.39 -13.47
N THR A 33 17.63 -7.71 -12.61
CA THR A 33 17.25 -7.46 -11.21
C THR A 33 16.04 -6.53 -11.15
N ASP A 34 15.96 -5.51 -12.03
CA ASP A 34 14.82 -4.59 -12.09
C ASP A 34 13.54 -5.30 -12.52
N ILE A 35 13.57 -6.11 -13.59
CA ILE A 35 12.37 -6.81 -14.08
C ILE A 35 11.89 -7.84 -13.04
N GLU A 36 12.80 -8.61 -12.42
CA GLU A 36 12.42 -9.58 -11.40
C GLU A 36 11.91 -8.88 -10.14
N PHE A 37 12.56 -7.80 -9.70
CA PHE A 37 12.14 -6.99 -8.56
C PHE A 37 10.81 -6.26 -8.81
N GLU A 38 10.63 -5.64 -9.97
CA GLU A 38 9.41 -4.97 -10.43
C GLU A 38 8.27 -5.97 -10.62
N TYR A 39 8.56 -7.19 -11.12
CA TYR A 39 7.59 -8.28 -11.18
C TYR A 39 7.19 -8.76 -9.78
N LEU A 40 8.15 -8.99 -8.88
CA LEU A 40 7.86 -9.38 -7.50
C LEU A 40 7.04 -8.30 -6.78
N ASN A 41 7.33 -7.03 -7.08
CA ASN A 41 6.66 -5.88 -6.49
C ASN A 41 5.24 -5.71 -7.05
N SER A 42 5.05 -5.90 -8.36
CA SER A 42 3.72 -5.83 -9.00
C SER A 42 2.81 -6.97 -8.53
N GLU A 43 3.34 -8.19 -8.35
CA GLU A 43 2.55 -9.30 -7.80
C GLU A 43 2.18 -9.06 -6.33
N LYS A 44 3.13 -8.52 -5.52
CA LYS A 44 2.84 -8.08 -4.15
C LYS A 44 1.71 -7.05 -4.11
N VAL A 45 1.78 -6.05 -4.98
CA VAL A 45 0.74 -5.02 -5.09
C VAL A 45 -0.58 -5.64 -5.50
N ARG A 46 -0.61 -6.54 -6.50
CA ARG A 46 -1.85 -7.19 -6.95
C ARG A 46 -2.53 -7.95 -5.82
N ILE A 47 -1.76 -8.71 -5.05
CA ILE A 47 -2.27 -9.47 -3.90
C ILE A 47 -2.81 -8.54 -2.81
N ILE A 48 -2.10 -7.45 -2.49
CA ILE A 48 -2.58 -6.46 -1.52
C ILE A 48 -3.83 -5.73 -2.04
N ALA A 49 -3.90 -5.41 -3.33
CA ALA A 49 -5.08 -4.80 -3.95
C ALA A 49 -6.31 -5.72 -3.84
N GLN A 50 -6.16 -7.00 -4.15
CA GLN A 50 -7.22 -8.00 -3.97
C GLN A 50 -7.66 -8.13 -2.50
N LEU A 51 -6.71 -8.11 -1.56
CA LEU A 51 -7.03 -8.10 -0.14
C LEU A 51 -7.86 -6.87 0.24
N LEU A 52 -7.45 -5.67 -0.23
CA LEU A 52 -8.17 -4.43 0.02
C LEU A 52 -9.58 -4.47 -0.58
N GLU A 53 -9.77 -5.04 -1.78
CA GLU A 53 -11.08 -5.25 -2.40
C GLU A 53 -12.00 -6.15 -1.55
N GLY A 54 -11.44 -7.13 -0.83
CA GLY A 54 -12.18 -7.97 0.12
C GLY A 54 -12.51 -7.28 1.45
N MET A 55 -11.87 -6.16 1.79
CA MET A 55 -12.15 -5.44 3.04
C MET A 55 -13.47 -4.67 2.99
N PRO A 56 -14.13 -4.47 4.15
CA PRO A 56 -15.26 -3.55 4.23
C PRO A 56 -14.88 -2.14 3.74
N PRO A 57 -15.78 -1.45 3.01
CA PRO A 57 -15.45 -0.21 2.31
C PRO A 57 -14.91 0.89 3.24
N LEU A 58 -15.45 1.01 4.46
CA LEU A 58 -14.98 1.96 5.45
C LEU A 58 -13.54 1.66 5.92
N ARG A 59 -13.19 0.38 6.09
CA ARG A 59 -11.85 -0.03 6.52
C ARG A 59 -10.82 0.25 5.43
N ARG A 60 -11.16 -0.07 4.18
CA ARG A 60 -10.35 0.26 3.00
C ARG A 60 -10.11 1.76 2.91
N LYS A 61 -11.18 2.57 2.97
CA LYS A 61 -11.10 4.03 2.88
C LYS A 61 -10.19 4.62 3.96
N VAL A 62 -10.33 4.19 5.20
CA VAL A 62 -9.46 4.61 6.32
C VAL A 62 -8.00 4.24 6.06
N PHE A 63 -7.74 3.05 5.52
CA PHE A 63 -6.38 2.60 5.20
C PHE A 63 -5.75 3.41 4.06
N GLU A 64 -6.51 3.65 2.98
CA GLU A 64 -6.10 4.48 1.84
C GLU A 64 -5.79 5.92 2.28
N MET A 65 -6.70 6.56 3.01
CA MET A 65 -6.48 7.93 3.51
C MET A 65 -5.22 8.02 4.38
N ARG A 66 -4.95 6.99 5.18
CA ARG A 66 -3.74 6.96 6.03
C ARG A 66 -2.46 6.71 5.24
N ARG A 67 -2.49 5.79 4.26
CA ARG A 67 -1.27 5.25 3.64
C ARG A 67 -0.93 5.89 2.30
N ILE A 68 -1.95 6.29 1.54
CA ILE A 68 -1.83 6.92 0.23
C ILE A 68 -1.93 8.44 0.38
N GLU A 69 -2.99 8.93 1.03
CA GLU A 69 -3.21 10.37 1.18
C GLU A 69 -2.36 10.98 2.31
N GLY A 70 -1.80 10.15 3.19
CA GLY A 70 -0.91 10.59 4.27
C GLY A 70 -1.61 11.33 5.42
N LYS A 71 -2.95 11.29 5.48
CA LYS A 71 -3.75 11.96 6.51
C LYS A 71 -3.49 11.41 7.92
N SER A 72 -3.55 12.29 8.91
CA SER A 72 -3.51 11.92 10.33
C SER A 72 -4.78 11.18 10.75
N ARG A 73 -4.76 10.54 11.94
CA ARG A 73 -5.95 9.81 12.41
C ARG A 73 -7.09 10.77 12.73
N GLU A 74 -6.71 11.95 13.20
CA GLU A 74 -7.57 13.06 13.60
C GLU A 74 -8.27 13.65 12.37
N GLU A 75 -7.55 13.87 11.27
CA GLU A 75 -8.14 14.32 10.00
C GLU A 75 -9.10 13.28 9.42
N ILE A 76 -8.72 12.00 9.43
CA ILE A 76 -9.59 10.91 8.95
C ILE A 76 -10.85 10.79 9.80
N ALA A 77 -10.72 10.95 11.12
CA ALA A 77 -11.84 10.92 12.05
C ALA A 77 -12.84 12.06 11.76
N GLN A 78 -12.34 13.27 11.53
CA GLN A 78 -13.16 14.42 11.18
C GLN A 78 -13.85 14.25 9.82
N GLU A 79 -13.15 13.76 8.80
CA GLU A 79 -13.68 13.65 7.44
C GLU A 79 -14.71 12.53 7.28
N LEU A 80 -14.57 11.45 8.05
CA LEU A 80 -15.50 10.31 8.02
C LEU A 80 -16.58 10.37 9.11
N ASP A 81 -16.63 11.45 9.90
CA ASP A 81 -17.50 11.60 11.07
C ASP A 81 -17.42 10.39 12.03
N LEU A 82 -16.18 10.00 12.35
CA LEU A 82 -15.84 8.89 13.23
C LEU A 82 -15.07 9.37 14.46
N SER A 83 -15.06 8.57 15.52
CA SER A 83 -14.10 8.80 16.60
C SER A 83 -12.68 8.39 16.19
N VAL A 84 -11.68 9.09 16.70
CA VAL A 84 -10.24 8.74 16.51
C VAL A 84 -9.97 7.28 16.90
N GLU A 85 -10.65 6.78 17.92
CA GLU A 85 -10.53 5.40 18.39
C GLU A 85 -11.16 4.40 17.43
N ALA A 86 -12.26 4.74 16.77
CA ALA A 86 -12.80 3.95 15.67
C ALA A 86 -11.82 3.89 14.49
N VAL A 87 -11.25 5.03 14.09
CA VAL A 87 -10.23 5.10 13.02
C VAL A 87 -9.02 4.22 13.37
N LYS A 88 -8.50 4.31 14.60
CA LYS A 88 -7.40 3.47 15.08
C LYS A 88 -7.74 1.98 15.03
N LYS A 89 -8.96 1.59 15.39
CA LYS A 89 -9.44 0.21 15.29
C LYS A 89 -9.52 -0.26 13.84
N HIS A 90 -9.99 0.58 12.92
CA HIS A 90 -10.01 0.28 11.49
C HIS A 90 -8.60 0.10 10.93
N ILE A 91 -7.67 1.00 11.25
CA ILE A 91 -6.26 0.91 10.84
C ILE A 91 -5.62 -0.37 11.38
N ASN A 92 -5.76 -0.65 12.68
CA ASN A 92 -5.16 -1.84 13.28
C ASN A 92 -5.69 -3.13 12.63
N ARG A 93 -6.99 -3.23 12.36
CA ARG A 93 -7.58 -4.39 11.68
C ARG A 93 -7.04 -4.54 10.26
N ALA A 94 -6.99 -3.44 9.50
CA ALA A 94 -6.42 -3.44 8.16
C ALA A 94 -4.95 -3.88 8.16
N MET A 95 -4.15 -3.38 9.11
CA MET A 95 -2.74 -3.76 9.27
C MET A 95 -2.59 -5.25 9.58
N VAL A 96 -3.39 -5.80 10.49
CA VAL A 96 -3.37 -7.24 10.82
C VAL A 96 -3.68 -8.09 9.59
N GLU A 97 -4.69 -7.71 8.80
CA GLU A 97 -5.03 -8.44 7.57
C GLU A 97 -3.92 -8.38 6.53
N VAL A 98 -3.29 -7.20 6.35
CA VAL A 98 -2.14 -7.03 5.44
C VAL A 98 -0.94 -7.85 5.91
N THR A 99 -0.63 -7.83 7.20
CA THR A 99 0.47 -8.63 7.78
C THR A 99 0.21 -10.12 7.62
N LEU A 100 -1.00 -10.60 7.93
CA LEU A 100 -1.35 -12.02 7.75
C LEU A 100 -1.28 -12.44 6.27
N CYS A 101 -1.68 -11.56 5.36
CA CYS A 101 -1.56 -11.80 3.93
C CYS A 101 -0.10 -11.93 3.51
N ALA A 102 0.78 -11.07 4.01
CA ALA A 102 2.21 -11.12 3.72
C ALA A 102 2.88 -12.40 4.27
N GLU A 103 2.55 -12.78 5.51
CA GLU A 103 3.05 -14.03 6.12
C GLU A 103 2.63 -15.26 5.29
N LYS A 104 1.38 -15.32 4.83
CA LYS A 104 0.89 -16.41 3.96
C LYS A 104 1.67 -16.53 2.65
N HIS A 105 2.21 -15.42 2.14
CA HIS A 105 3.01 -15.39 0.92
C HIS A 105 4.52 -15.42 1.19
N GLY A 106 4.93 -15.62 2.45
CA GLY A 106 6.35 -15.72 2.83
C GLY A 106 7.11 -14.39 2.71
N TRP A 107 6.44 -13.25 2.78
CA TRP A 107 7.11 -11.95 2.72
C TRP A 107 7.60 -11.56 4.11
N GLU A 108 8.93 -11.48 4.29
CA GLU A 108 9.53 -10.90 5.49
C GLU A 108 9.50 -9.36 5.40
N PHE A 109 9.06 -8.70 6.48
CA PHE A 109 8.94 -7.23 6.60
C PHE A 109 10.00 -6.62 7.52
#